data_AF-A0A672FRG9-F1
#
_entry.id   AF-A0A672FRG9-F1
#
_cell.length_a   1.000
_cell.length_b   1.000
_cell.length_c   1.000
_cell.angle_alpha   90.00
_cell.angle_beta   90.00
_cell.angle_gamma   90.00
#
_symmetry.space_group_name_H-M   'P 1'
#
loop_
_entity.id
_entity.type
_entity.pdbx_description
1 polymer ?
#
loop_
_entity_poly.entity_id
_entity_poly.type
_entity_poly.pdbx_seq_one_letter_code
_entity_poly.pdbx_strand_id
1 'polypeptide(L)'
;MIYWIFFHMSLLLLFGKKAFAQIRYTVPEESKGGTVVGNVARDLGLDVTSLNDRRFRVVSGSKDAFFEVNQDNGALVVHGKIDREELCKGSGACVIDLKILVENPLEMHYVTVEIIDINDHSFPEKEQQFEIAEHTPPGTRLIK
;
A
#
# COMPACT_ATOMS: atom_id res chain seq x y z
N MET A 1 -37.50 -23.79 22.78
CA MET A 1 -37.19 -22.53 22.08
C MET A 1 -35.74 -22.11 22.27
N ILE A 2 -35.26 -21.92 23.50
CA ILE A 2 -33.88 -21.49 23.81
C ILE A 2 -32.78 -22.43 23.30
N TYR A 3 -32.92 -23.75 23.45
CA TYR A 3 -31.92 -24.72 22.97
C TYR A 3 -31.73 -24.70 21.45
N TRP A 4 -32.79 -24.38 20.71
CA TRP A 4 -32.74 -24.33 19.25
C TRP A 4 -32.00 -23.07 18.77
N ILE A 5 -32.15 -21.96 19.51
CA ILE A 5 -31.39 -20.73 19.29
C ILE A 5 -29.90 -20.97 19.56
N PHE A 6 -29.55 -21.63 20.68
CA PHE A 6 -28.15 -21.97 20.98
C PHE A 6 -27.54 -22.92 19.95
N PHE A 7 -28.31 -23.92 19.49
CA PHE A 7 -27.87 -24.82 18.43
C PHE A 7 -27.63 -24.09 17.11
N HIS A 8 -28.53 -23.20 16.70
CA HIS A 8 -28.34 -22.41 15.47
C HIS A 8 -27.19 -21.40 15.58
N MET A 9 -27.02 -20.76 16.73
CA MET A 9 -25.88 -19.87 16.99
C MET A 9 -24.55 -20.61 16.97
N SER A 10 -24.49 -21.81 17.57
CA SER A 10 -23.31 -22.67 17.51
C SER A 10 -23.00 -23.11 16.07
N LEU A 11 -24.02 -23.51 15.31
CA LEU A 11 -23.88 -23.87 13.90
C LEU A 11 -23.39 -22.69 13.04
N LEU A 12 -23.91 -21.48 13.27
CA LEU A 12 -23.47 -20.26 12.59
C LEU A 12 -22.02 -19.88 12.90
N LEU A 13 -21.56 -20.11 14.13
CA LEU A 13 -20.16 -19.86 14.51
C LEU A 13 -19.19 -20.91 13.93
N LEU A 14 -19.64 -22.17 13.79
CA LEU A 14 -18.83 -23.25 13.24
C LEU A 14 -18.79 -23.27 11.69
N PHE A 15 -19.88 -22.86 11.03
CA PHE A 15 -20.01 -22.87 9.58
C PHE A 15 -20.02 -21.47 8.94
N GLY A 16 -19.89 -20.42 9.75
CA GLY A 16 -19.72 -19.06 9.27
C GLY A 16 -18.45 -18.96 8.43
N LYS A 17 -18.58 -18.54 7.16
CA LYS A 17 -17.42 -18.24 6.31
C LYS A 17 -16.59 -17.17 7.02
N LYS A 18 -15.36 -17.50 7.40
CA LYS A 18 -14.39 -16.49 7.84
C LYS A 18 -14.22 -15.51 6.67
N ALA A 19 -14.64 -14.26 6.86
CA ALA A 19 -14.35 -13.21 5.90
C ALA A 19 -12.84 -12.98 5.94
N PHE A 20 -12.13 -13.42 4.89
CA PHE A 20 -10.74 -13.02 4.68
C PHE A 20 -10.76 -11.56 4.21
N ALA A 21 -10.39 -10.64 5.10
CA ALA A 21 -10.11 -9.28 4.70
C ALA A 21 -8.77 -9.26 3.95
N GLN A 22 -8.75 -8.64 2.77
CA GLN A 22 -7.51 -8.37 2.06
C GLN A 22 -6.69 -7.34 2.88
N ILE A 23 -5.43 -7.65 3.17
CA ILE A 23 -4.56 -6.74 3.91
C ILE A 23 -4.25 -5.55 3.01
N ARG A 24 -4.48 -4.34 3.54
CA ARG A 24 -4.25 -3.10 2.81
C ARG A 24 -3.49 -2.11 3.69
N TYR A 25 -2.39 -1.62 3.17
CA TYR A 25 -1.57 -0.57 3.81
C TYR A 25 -1.48 0.66 2.91
N THR A 26 -1.02 1.75 3.49
CA THR A 26 -0.70 2.99 2.80
C THR A 26 0.72 3.39 3.11
N VAL A 27 1.42 3.99 2.16
CA VAL A 27 2.74 4.59 2.35
C VAL A 27 2.85 5.85 1.51
N PRO A 28 3.36 6.97 2.05
CA PRO A 28 3.65 8.13 1.22
C PRO A 28 4.75 7.82 0.21
N GLU A 29 4.68 8.44 -0.96
CA GLU A 29 5.85 8.47 -1.85
C GLU A 29 7.03 9.19 -1.20
N GLU A 30 8.23 9.06 -1.79
CA GLU A 30 9.48 9.60 -1.23
C GLU A 30 9.82 9.06 0.19
N SER A 31 9.16 7.98 0.62
CA SER A 31 9.50 7.25 1.84
C SER A 31 10.92 6.67 1.73
N LYS A 32 11.71 6.84 2.80
CA LYS A 32 13.09 6.36 2.84
C LYS A 32 13.15 4.83 2.88
N GLY A 33 14.19 4.25 2.31
CA GLY A 33 14.51 2.83 2.49
C GLY A 33 14.59 2.46 3.98
N GLY A 34 14.01 1.31 4.35
CA GLY A 34 13.84 0.84 5.71
C GLY A 34 12.58 1.37 6.43
N THR A 35 11.79 2.26 5.81
CA THR A 35 10.52 2.72 6.40
C THR A 35 9.55 1.55 6.54
N VAL A 36 9.00 1.37 7.74
CA VAL A 36 8.00 0.34 8.01
C VAL A 36 6.64 0.77 7.49
N VAL A 37 6.06 -0.05 6.61
CA VAL A 37 4.73 0.14 6.03
C VAL A 37 3.64 -0.50 6.91
N GLY A 38 3.92 -1.70 7.42
CA GLY A 38 2.99 -2.48 8.24
C GLY A 38 3.61 -3.80 8.72
N ASN A 39 2.94 -4.53 9.60
CA ASN A 39 3.42 -5.84 10.07
C ASN A 39 2.55 -6.96 9.53
N VAL A 40 3.02 -7.57 8.45
CA VAL A 40 2.29 -8.62 7.73
C VAL A 40 2.21 -9.89 8.55
N ALA A 41 3.30 -10.30 9.21
CA ALA A 41 3.30 -11.54 9.99
C ALA A 41 2.25 -11.50 11.11
N ARG A 42 2.17 -10.37 11.83
CA ARG A 42 1.15 -10.16 12.87
C ARG A 42 -0.26 -10.20 12.28
N ASP A 43 -0.48 -9.51 11.17
CA ASP A 43 -1.82 -9.39 10.59
C ASP A 43 -2.28 -10.72 9.93
N LEU A 44 -1.34 -11.59 9.53
CA LEU A 44 -1.59 -12.98 9.11
C LEU A 44 -1.62 -13.99 10.26
N GLY A 45 -1.23 -13.58 11.48
CA GLY A 45 -1.12 -14.47 12.64
C GLY A 45 0.02 -15.49 12.55
N LEU A 46 1.09 -15.17 11.81
CA LEU A 46 2.29 -15.98 11.68
C LEU A 46 3.24 -15.77 12.86
N ASP A 47 3.87 -16.85 13.31
CA ASP A 47 4.92 -16.79 14.33
C ASP A 47 6.23 -16.26 13.73
N VAL A 48 6.69 -15.13 14.26
CA VAL A 48 7.92 -14.44 13.86
C VAL A 48 9.14 -15.36 13.91
N THR A 49 9.22 -16.22 14.92
CA THR A 49 10.38 -17.12 15.10
C THR A 49 10.50 -18.16 13.98
N SER A 50 9.40 -18.44 13.28
CA SER A 50 9.34 -19.43 12.18
C SER A 50 9.56 -18.83 10.80
N LEU A 51 9.54 -17.49 10.66
CA LEU A 51 9.49 -16.83 9.33
C LEU A 51 10.71 -17.13 8.46
N ASN A 52 11.90 -17.18 9.07
CA ASN A 52 13.15 -17.45 8.36
C ASN A 52 13.16 -18.90 7.83
N ASP A 53 12.88 -19.88 8.69
CA ASP A 53 12.80 -21.30 8.32
C ASP A 53 11.72 -21.58 7.28
N ARG A 54 10.62 -20.82 7.33
CA ARG A 54 9.51 -20.90 6.40
C ARG A 54 9.69 -20.01 5.17
N ARG A 55 10.86 -19.40 4.95
CA ARG A 55 11.19 -18.57 3.79
C ARG A 55 10.15 -17.50 3.49
N PHE A 56 9.70 -16.76 4.51
CA PHE A 56 8.75 -15.66 4.39
C PHE A 56 9.30 -14.55 3.48
N ARG A 57 8.70 -14.34 2.31
CA ARG A 57 9.23 -13.38 1.32
C ARG A 57 8.16 -12.81 0.40
N VAL A 58 8.43 -11.62 -0.12
CA VAL A 58 7.64 -11.04 -1.22
C VAL A 58 8.04 -11.73 -2.52
N VAL A 59 7.04 -12.09 -3.33
CA VAL A 59 7.20 -12.64 -4.68
C VAL A 59 6.44 -11.75 -5.66
N SER A 60 6.99 -10.56 -5.91
CA SER A 60 6.46 -9.67 -6.95
C SER A 60 6.85 -10.20 -8.34
N GLY A 61 6.08 -9.84 -9.37
CA GLY A 61 6.50 -10.00 -10.76
C GLY A 61 7.50 -8.90 -11.16
N SER A 62 7.83 -8.81 -12.45
CA SER A 62 8.93 -8.04 -13.10
C SER A 62 9.08 -6.52 -12.81
N LYS A 63 8.39 -5.97 -11.81
CA LYS A 63 8.59 -4.65 -11.19
C LYS A 63 9.20 -4.81 -9.79
N ASP A 64 10.30 -5.54 -9.74
CA ASP A 64 10.99 -5.92 -8.51
C ASP A 64 11.44 -4.68 -7.70
N ALA A 65 11.39 -4.77 -6.36
CA ALA A 65 12.23 -4.04 -5.39
C ALA A 65 11.70 -2.78 -4.64
N PHE A 66 10.42 -2.41 -4.65
CA PHE A 66 9.96 -1.33 -3.76
C PHE A 66 9.73 -1.76 -2.31
N PHE A 67 9.38 -3.04 -2.11
CA PHE A 67 9.03 -3.57 -0.80
C PHE A 67 9.68 -4.91 -0.54
N GLU A 68 10.07 -5.12 0.71
CA GLU A 68 10.56 -6.39 1.21
C GLU A 68 9.93 -6.66 2.59
N VAL A 69 9.95 -7.93 3.00
CA VAL A 69 9.57 -8.30 4.36
C VAL A 69 10.82 -8.58 5.17
N ASN A 70 10.92 -7.97 6.35
CA ASN A 70 11.94 -8.30 7.32
C ASN A 70 11.54 -9.62 8.02
N GLN A 71 12.37 -10.65 7.89
CA GLN A 71 12.08 -11.97 8.46
C GLN A 71 12.29 -12.04 9.97
N ASP A 72 13.05 -11.11 10.57
CA ASP A 72 13.32 -11.08 12.00
C ASP A 72 12.11 -10.57 12.81
N ASN A 73 11.23 -9.77 12.19
CA ASN A 73 10.08 -9.16 12.87
C ASN A 73 8.76 -9.21 12.08
N GLY A 74 8.76 -9.66 10.83
CA GLY A 74 7.59 -9.79 9.98
C GLY A 74 7.06 -8.48 9.38
N ALA A 75 7.81 -7.37 9.49
CA ALA A 75 7.42 -6.08 8.96
C ALA A 75 7.64 -5.99 7.44
N LEU A 76 6.67 -5.41 6.73
CA LEU A 76 6.83 -4.94 5.36
C LEU A 76 7.55 -3.59 5.40
N VAL A 77 8.67 -3.48 4.71
CA VAL A 77 9.49 -2.27 4.67
C VAL A 77 9.71 -1.80 3.25
N VAL A 78 9.90 -0.49 3.09
CA VAL A 78 10.32 0.12 1.82
C VAL A 78 11.77 -0.25 1.55
N HIS A 79 12.06 -0.76 0.36
CA HIS A 79 13.40 -1.15 -0.06
C HIS A 79 14.00 -0.16 -1.07
N GLY A 80 13.21 0.28 -2.06
CA GLY A 80 13.60 1.21 -3.11
C GLY A 80 12.93 2.58 -3.00
N LYS A 81 13.45 3.56 -3.74
CA LYS A 81 12.79 4.87 -3.90
C LYS A 81 11.45 4.68 -4.59
N ILE A 82 10.38 5.23 -4.02
CA ILE A 82 9.04 5.19 -4.59
C ILE A 82 8.75 6.56 -5.19
N ASP A 83 8.59 6.59 -6.51
CA ASP A 83 8.18 7.75 -7.31
C ASP A 83 6.83 7.41 -7.94
N ARG A 84 5.76 8.08 -7.50
CA ARG A 84 4.40 7.74 -7.91
C ARG A 84 4.15 8.12 -9.37
N GLU A 85 4.80 9.17 -9.87
CA GLU A 85 4.71 9.62 -11.26
C GLU A 85 5.31 8.59 -12.20
N GLU A 86 6.44 8.00 -11.84
CA GLU A 86 7.06 6.90 -12.61
C GLU A 86 6.18 5.63 -12.58
N LEU A 87 5.63 5.30 -11.41
CA LEU A 87 4.87 4.07 -11.19
C LEU A 87 3.47 4.07 -11.81
N CYS A 88 2.74 5.17 -11.62
CA CYS A 88 1.30 5.27 -11.85
C CYS A 88 0.92 6.38 -12.85
N LYS A 89 1.88 7.15 -13.38
CA LYS A 89 1.68 8.14 -14.45
C LYS A 89 0.54 9.15 -14.22
N GLY A 90 0.27 9.48 -12.94
CA GLY A 90 -0.67 10.54 -12.57
C GLY A 90 -2.17 10.19 -12.62
N SER A 91 -2.58 8.94 -12.84
CA SER A 91 -4.01 8.60 -12.91
C SER A 91 -4.55 7.96 -11.63
N GLY A 92 -5.41 8.67 -10.89
CA GLY A 92 -6.20 8.12 -9.79
C GLY A 92 -5.38 7.59 -8.60
N ALA A 93 -5.92 6.59 -7.90
CA ALA A 93 -5.24 5.94 -6.79
C ALA A 93 -4.09 5.06 -7.30
N CYS A 94 -2.89 5.25 -6.75
CA CYS A 94 -1.71 4.45 -7.09
C CYS A 94 -1.61 3.25 -6.16
N VAL A 95 -1.80 2.05 -6.70
CA VAL A 95 -1.91 0.82 -5.89
C VAL A 95 -0.97 -0.26 -6.42
N ILE A 96 -0.26 -0.91 -5.50
CA ILE A 96 0.68 -2.00 -5.77
C ILE A 96 0.18 -3.26 -5.05
N ASP A 97 -0.07 -4.32 -5.83
CA ASP A 97 -0.43 -5.62 -5.30
C ASP A 97 0.81 -6.50 -5.13
N LEU A 98 1.07 -6.88 -3.88
CA LEU A 98 2.15 -7.76 -3.46
C LEU A 98 1.61 -9.16 -3.19
N LYS A 99 2.41 -10.16 -3.57
CA LYS A 99 2.19 -11.55 -3.18
C LYS A 99 3.27 -11.92 -2.19
N ILE A 100 2.86 -12.52 -1.08
CA ILE A 100 3.75 -12.96 -0.02
C ILE A 100 3.68 -14.48 0.03
N LEU A 101 4.83 -15.10 -0.10
CA LEU A 101 4.98 -16.56 -0.10
C LEU A 101 5.54 -17.00 1.25
N VAL A 102 4.92 -18.03 1.81
CA VAL A 102 5.40 -18.76 2.99
C VAL A 102 5.51 -20.23 2.59
N GLU A 103 6.60 -20.88 2.96
CA GLU A 103 6.87 -22.28 2.62
C GLU A 103 6.70 -23.16 3.88
N ASN A 104 6.54 -24.47 3.65
CA ASN A 104 6.43 -25.50 4.70
C ASN A 104 5.36 -25.21 5.79
N PRO A 105 4.05 -25.25 5.47
CA PRO A 105 3.43 -25.51 4.17
C PRO A 105 3.42 -24.30 3.23
N LEU A 106 3.23 -24.55 1.94
CA LEU A 106 3.19 -23.51 0.91
C LEU A 106 1.88 -22.72 1.00
N GLU A 107 1.99 -21.42 1.29
CA GLU A 107 0.87 -20.47 1.40
C GLU A 107 1.19 -19.20 0.60
N MET A 108 0.16 -18.63 -0.05
CA MET A 108 0.27 -17.38 -0.79
C MET A 108 -0.76 -16.38 -0.28
N HIS A 109 -0.27 -15.23 0.17
CA HIS A 109 -1.06 -14.14 0.73
C HIS A 109 -0.98 -12.90 -0.16
N TYR A 110 -2.10 -12.21 -0.33
CA TYR A 110 -2.18 -11.01 -1.16
C TYR A 110 -2.26 -9.78 -0.26
N VAL A 111 -1.33 -8.84 -0.46
CA VAL A 111 -1.24 -7.60 0.29
C VAL A 111 -1.25 -6.45 -0.69
N THR A 112 -2.08 -5.45 -0.44
CA THR A 112 -2.19 -4.26 -1.28
C THR A 112 -1.57 -3.07 -0.58
N VAL A 113 -0.71 -2.34 -1.27
CA VAL A 113 -0.09 -1.10 -0.77
C VAL A 113 -0.52 0.06 -1.66
N GLU A 114 -1.15 1.05 -1.06
CA GLU A 114 -1.53 2.30 -1.73
C GLU A 114 -0.46 3.37 -1.50
N ILE A 115 0.04 3.93 -2.60
CA ILE A 115 1.04 5.01 -2.59
C ILE A 115 0.30 6.34 -2.50
N ILE A 116 0.56 7.08 -1.43
CA ILE A 116 -0.02 8.39 -1.19
C ILE A 116 0.88 9.45 -1.79
N ASP A 117 0.28 10.27 -2.66
CA ASP A 117 0.89 11.44 -3.30
C ASP A 117 1.34 12.46 -2.24
N ILE A 118 2.56 12.97 -2.38
CA ILE A 118 3.11 14.11 -1.66
C ILE A 118 3.31 15.23 -2.67
N ASN A 119 2.99 16.46 -2.29
CA ASN A 119 3.28 17.63 -3.12
C ASN A 119 4.79 17.95 -3.14
N ASP A 120 5.57 17.15 -3.87
CA ASP A 120 7.00 17.29 -4.09
C ASP A 120 7.33 18.10 -5.37
N HIS A 121 6.34 18.31 -6.23
CA HIS A 121 6.46 19.10 -7.45
C HIS A 121 6.33 20.61 -7.19
N SER A 122 7.43 21.35 -7.43
CA SER A 122 7.43 22.80 -7.34
C SER A 122 6.98 23.46 -8.65
N PHE A 123 6.38 24.65 -8.54
CA PHE A 123 6.17 25.52 -9.70
C PHE A 123 7.50 25.85 -10.39
N PRO A 124 7.53 25.94 -11.74
CA PRO A 124 8.75 26.20 -12.49
C PRO A 124 9.35 27.58 -12.20
N GLU A 125 8.51 28.55 -11.82
CA GLU A 125 8.93 29.90 -11.46
C GLU A 125 8.43 30.24 -10.06
N LYS A 126 9.30 30.87 -9.26
CA LYS A 126 8.97 31.38 -7.93
C LYS A 126 8.15 32.66 -8.00
N GLU A 127 8.28 33.42 -9.08
CA GLU A 127 7.60 34.68 -9.31
C GLU A 127 7.25 34.80 -10.79
N GLN A 128 6.02 35.24 -11.07
CA GLN A 128 5.55 35.59 -12.41
C GLN A 128 5.12 37.04 -12.40
N GLN A 129 5.75 37.82 -13.29
CA GLN A 129 5.42 39.22 -13.48
C GLN A 129 4.61 39.39 -14.76
N PHE A 130 3.44 40.01 -14.63
CA PHE A 130 2.59 40.38 -15.76
C PHE A 130 2.47 41.90 -15.79
N GLU A 131 2.70 42.49 -16.96
CA GLU A 131 2.43 43.91 -17.20
C GLU A 131 1.11 44.05 -17.95
N ILE A 132 0.17 44.79 -17.36
CA ILE A 132 -1.18 44.97 -17.89
C ILE A 132 -1.38 46.44 -18.19
N ALA A 133 -1.74 46.75 -19.43
CA ALA A 133 -2.07 48.12 -19.80
C ALA A 133 -3.41 48.52 -19.17
N GLU A 134 -3.51 49.74 -18.64
CA GLU A 134 -4.72 50.28 -17.99
C GLU A 134 -6.00 50.13 -18.84
N HIS A 135 -5.87 50.28 -20.16
CA HIS A 135 -6.98 50.20 -21.11
C HIS A 135 -7.37 48.76 -21.49
N THR A 136 -6.81 47.76 -20.81
CA THR A 136 -7.09 46.35 -21.08
C THR A 136 -8.55 46.04 -20.74
N PRO A 137 -9.37 45.53 -21.69
CA PRO A 137 -10.77 45.25 -21.43
C PRO A 137 -10.98 44.16 -20.36
N PRO A 138 -12.05 44.26 -19.54
CA PRO A 138 -12.44 43.18 -18.64
C PRO A 138 -12.66 41.86 -19.39
N GLY A 139 -12.21 40.76 -18.80
CA GLY A 139 -12.32 39.42 -19.40
C GLY A 139 -11.15 39.02 -20.31
N THR A 140 -10.17 39.90 -20.50
CA THR A 140 -8.92 39.55 -21.20
C THR A 140 -8.18 38.44 -20.45
N ARG A 141 -7.85 37.36 -21.16
CA ARG A 141 -7.04 36.26 -20.61
C ARG A 141 -5.56 36.61 -20.73
N LEU A 142 -4.86 36.60 -19.60
CA LEU A 142 -3.40 36.67 -19.57
C LEU A 142 -2.87 35.25 -19.62
N ILE A 143 -2.11 34.97 -20.67
CA ILE A 143 -1.50 33.66 -20.90
C ILE A 143 0.01 33.90 -20.87
N LYS A 144 0.74 33.01 -20.21
CA LYS A 144 2.20 32.95 -20.32
C LYS A 144 2.59 32.18 -21.59
#